data_AF-A0A920DC53-F1
#
_entry.id   AF-A0A920DC53-F1
#
_cell.length_a   1.000
_cell.length_b   1.000
_cell.length_c   1.000
_cell.angle_alpha   90.00
_cell.angle_beta   90.00
_cell.angle_gamma   90.00
#
_symmetry.space_group_name_H-M   'P 1'
#
loop_
_entity.id
_entity.type
_entity.pdbx_description
1 polymer ?
#
loop_
_entity_poly.entity_id
_entity_poly.type
_entity_poly.pdbx_seq_one_letter_code
_entity_poly.pdbx_strand_id
1 'polypeptide(L)'
;MINFGLLLLTVLILIVTVIFHAGLLLDFIRPSVLQVQLFGVHLTLFGIIVVFAFESSSIYGFIIGLIGLITGVFGSFREPLTAKIGDKS
;
A
#
# COMPACT_ATOMS: atom_id res chain seq x y z
N MET A 1 11.29 9.44 -22.94
CA MET A 1 11.76 8.04 -23.03
C MET A 1 11.26 7.32 -21.79
N ILE A 2 10.72 6.11 -21.93
CA ILE A 2 10.27 5.32 -20.77
C ILE A 2 11.50 4.84 -20.01
N ASN A 3 11.56 5.11 -18.71
CA ASN A 3 12.60 4.56 -17.85
C ASN A 3 12.24 3.10 -17.54
N PHE A 4 12.83 2.17 -18.29
CA PHE A 4 12.53 0.73 -18.21
C PHE A 4 12.72 0.15 -16.80
N GLY A 5 13.71 0.66 -16.05
CA GLY A 5 13.94 0.22 -14.67
C GLY A 5 12.81 0.62 -13.73
N LEU A 6 12.33 1.86 -13.83
CA LEU A 6 11.17 2.33 -13.06
C LEU A 6 9.90 1.59 -13.45
N LEU A 7 9.69 1.34 -14.75
CA LEU A 7 8.54 0.57 -15.22
C LEU A 7 8.53 -0.84 -14.61
N LEU A 8 9.65 -1.55 -14.66
CA LEU A 8 9.77 -2.89 -14.10
C LEU A 8 9.55 -2.89 -12.58
N LEU A 9 10.10 -1.90 -11.88
CA LEU A 9 9.90 -1.72 -10.45
C LEU A 9 8.43 -1.45 -10.10
N THR A 10 7.75 -0.57 -10.83
CA THR A 10 6.32 -0.30 -10.63
C THR A 10 5.48 -1.55 -10.82
N VAL A 11 5.75 -2.34 -11.87
CA VAL A 11 5.05 -3.60 -12.12
C VAL A 11 5.28 -4.60 -10.98
N LEU A 12 6.52 -4.72 -10.49
CA LEU A 12 6.84 -5.58 -9.36
C LEU A 12 6.09 -5.16 -8.09
N ILE A 13 6.09 -3.86 -7.75
CA ILE A 13 5.35 -3.32 -6.60
C ILE A 13 3.86 -3.64 -6.72
N LEU A 14 3.30 -3.48 -7.91
CA LEU A 14 1.89 -3.76 -8.17
C LEU A 14 1.57 -5.24 -7.96
N ILE A 15 2.39 -6.15 -8.49
CA ILE A 15 2.24 -7.60 -8.29
C ILE A 15 2.33 -7.97 -6.80
N VAL A 16 3.34 -7.49 -6.09
CA VAL A 16 3.52 -7.75 -4.66
C VAL A 16 2.33 -7.23 -3.85
N THR A 17 1.85 -6.03 -4.17
CA THR A 17 0.69 -5.44 -3.48
C THR A 17 -0.58 -6.23 -3.74
N VAL A 18 -0.79 -6.72 -4.97
CA VAL A 18 -1.94 -7.59 -5.30
C VAL A 18 -1.86 -8.92 -4.55
N ILE A 19 -0.69 -9.57 -4.53
CA ILE A 19 -0.48 -10.83 -3.79
C ILE A 19 -0.73 -10.63 -2.30
N PHE A 20 -0.26 -9.52 -1.73
CA PHE A 20 -0.50 -9.17 -0.33
C PHE A 20 -2.01 -9.06 -0.03
N HIS A 21 -2.77 -8.31 -0.85
CA HIS A 21 -4.22 -8.18 -0.67
C HIS A 21 -4.95 -9.51 -0.92
N ALA A 22 -4.52 -10.32 -1.88
CA ALA A 22 -5.09 -11.65 -2.10
C ALA A 22 -4.85 -12.57 -0.89
N GLY A 23 -3.63 -12.57 -0.33
CA GLY A 23 -3.30 -13.32 0.88
C GLY A 23 -4.10 -12.85 2.10
N LEU A 24 -4.39 -11.55 2.19
CA LEU A 24 -5.29 -10.99 3.21
C LEU A 24 -6.73 -11.46 3.06
N LEU A 25 -7.26 -11.47 1.84
CA LEU A 25 -8.66 -11.85 1.56
C LEU A 25 -8.90 -13.36 1.71
N LEU A 26 -7.89 -14.17 1.40
CA LEU A 26 -7.93 -15.63 1.55
C LEU A 26 -7.55 -16.10 2.97
N ASP A 27 -7.36 -15.18 3.92
CA ASP A 27 -6.89 -15.46 5.28
C ASP A 27 -5.55 -16.22 5.36
N PHE A 28 -4.78 -16.25 4.27
CA PHE A 28 -3.48 -16.91 4.18
C PHE A 28 -2.42 -16.17 5.03
N ILE A 29 -2.55 -14.85 5.17
CA ILE A 29 -1.74 -14.02 6.06
C ILE A 29 -2.61 -13.16 6.97
N ARG A 30 -2.15 -12.96 8.22
CA ARG A 30 -2.86 -12.17 9.24
C ARG A 30 -1.97 -11.08 9.83
N PRO A 31 -1.56 -10.07 9.03
CA PRO A 31 -0.83 -8.93 9.55
C PRO A 31 -1.71 -8.07 10.46
N SER A 32 -1.09 -7.41 11.43
CA SER A 32 -1.78 -6.45 12.28
C SER A 32 -2.21 -5.20 11.50
N VAL A 33 -3.19 -4.46 12.03
CA VAL A 33 -3.66 -3.19 11.46
C VAL A 33 -2.50 -2.23 11.21
N LEU A 34 -1.61 -2.10 12.20
CA LEU A 34 -0.41 -1.26 12.11
C LEU A 34 0.55 -1.70 10.99
N GLN A 35 0.71 -3.00 10.75
CA GLN A 35 1.57 -3.50 9.67
C GLN A 35 1.02 -3.14 8.29
N VAL A 36 -0.29 -3.27 8.09
CA VAL A 36 -0.95 -2.88 6.82
C VAL A 36 -0.84 -1.38 6.59
N GLN A 37 -1.09 -0.58 7.63
CA GLN A 37 -0.96 0.87 7.59
C GLN A 37 0.48 1.29 7.27
N LEU A 38 1.46 0.74 7.99
CA LEU A 38 2.86 1.09 7.82
C LEU A 38 3.37 0.68 6.43
N PHE A 39 2.94 -0.47 5.92
CA PHE A 39 3.23 -0.87 4.54
C PHE A 39 2.69 0.14 3.52
N GLY A 40 1.43 0.57 3.69
CA GLY A 40 0.84 1.61 2.86
C GLY A 40 1.58 2.95 2.92
N VAL A 41 1.97 3.40 4.13
CA VAL A 41 2.78 4.62 4.32
C VAL A 41 4.14 4.50 3.61
N HIS A 42 4.82 3.36 3.71
CA HIS A 42 6.11 3.14 3.03
C HIS A 42 5.96 3.23 1.51
N LEU A 43 4.93 2.60 0.94
CA LEU A 43 4.64 2.71 -0.49
C LEU A 43 4.28 4.15 -0.90
N THR A 44 3.53 4.86 -0.06
CA THR A 44 3.15 6.26 -0.29
C THR A 44 4.40 7.15 -0.36
N LEU A 45 5.27 7.07 0.66
CA LEU A 45 6.51 7.82 0.73
C LEU A 45 7.46 7.47 -0.42
N PHE A 46 7.55 6.18 -0.76
CA PHE A 46 8.35 5.74 -1.88
C PHE A 46 7.83 6.33 -3.21
N GLY A 47 6.52 6.33 -3.42
CA GLY A 47 5.90 6.98 -4.57
C GLY A 47 6.20 8.48 -4.65
N ILE A 48 6.09 9.20 -3.52
CA ILE A 48 6.45 10.62 -3.43
C ILE A 48 7.91 10.86 -3.82
N ILE A 49 8.84 10.05 -3.29
CA ILE A 49 10.26 10.14 -3.66
C ILE A 49 10.44 9.95 -5.17
N VAL A 50 9.78 8.97 -5.78
CA VAL A 50 9.86 8.74 -7.24
C VAL A 50 9.29 9.90 -8.04
N VAL A 51 8.19 10.54 -7.59
CA VAL A 51 7.63 11.74 -8.25
C VAL A 51 8.66 12.86 -8.31
N PHE A 52 9.33 13.15 -7.19
CA PHE A 52 10.29 14.25 -7.09
C PHE A 52 11.66 13.93 -7.70
N ALA A 53 12.07 12.66 -7.67
CA ALA A 53 13.38 12.24 -8.20
C ALA A 53 13.41 12.08 -9.72
N PHE A 54 12.26 11.86 -10.38
CA PHE A 54 12.20 11.55 -11.81
C PHE A 54 11.09 12.33 -12.54
N GLU A 55 11.35 13.59 -12.92
CA GLU A 55 10.36 14.46 -13.60
C GLU A 55 9.69 13.80 -14.82
N SER A 56 10.47 13.19 -15.72
CA SER A 56 9.94 12.53 -16.93
C SER A 56 9.20 11.22 -16.67
N SER A 57 9.15 10.76 -15.43
CA SER A 57 8.60 9.47 -14.99
C SER A 57 7.75 9.64 -13.71
N SER A 58 7.31 10.87 -13.44
CA SER A 58 6.54 11.24 -12.26
C SER A 58 5.24 10.44 -12.12
N ILE A 59 4.63 10.03 -13.24
CA ILE A 59 3.42 9.22 -13.25
C ILE A 59 3.58 7.87 -12.54
N TYR A 60 4.77 7.24 -12.62
CA TYR A 60 5.03 5.98 -11.94
C TYR A 60 5.05 6.18 -10.43
N GLY A 61 5.69 7.26 -9.96
CA GLY A 61 5.71 7.62 -8.55
C GLY A 61 4.31 7.94 -8.03
N PHE A 62 3.50 8.64 -8.81
CA PHE A 62 2.11 8.94 -8.46
C PHE A 62 1.28 7.66 -8.28
N ILE A 63 1.38 6.71 -9.22
CA ILE A 63 0.66 5.43 -9.16
C ILE A 63 1.08 4.62 -7.93
N ILE A 64 2.39 4.49 -7.69
CA ILE A 64 2.93 3.80 -6.52
C ILE A 64 2.41 4.46 -5.24
N GLY A 65 2.45 5.79 -5.20
CA GLY A 65 2.00 6.58 -4.05
C GLY A 65 0.52 6.38 -3.75
N LEU A 66 -0.32 6.40 -4.79
CA LEU A 66 -1.76 6.19 -4.69
C LEU A 66 -2.10 4.77 -4.20
N ILE A 67 -1.42 3.75 -4.71
CA ILE A 67 -1.57 2.37 -4.25
C ILE A 67 -1.19 2.25 -2.76
N GLY A 68 -0.10 2.89 -2.36
CA GLY A 68 0.32 2.95 -0.97
C GLY A 68 -0.74 3.60 -0.07
N LEU A 69 -1.30 4.73 -0.50
CA LEU A 69 -2.33 5.45 0.26
C LEU A 69 -3.57 4.58 0.45
N ILE A 70 -4.07 3.96 -0.63
CA ILE A 70 -5.23 3.06 -0.57
C ILE A 70 -4.95 1.88 0.37
N THR A 71 -3.75 1.28 0.29
CA THR A 71 -3.35 0.17 1.15
C THR A 71 -3.32 0.58 2.62
N GLY A 72 -2.80 1.78 2.92
CA GLY A 72 -2.72 2.30 4.28
C GLY A 72 -4.12 2.57 4.87
N VAL A 73 -4.98 3.21 4.06
CA VAL A 73 -6.38 3.47 4.41
C VAL A 73 -7.16 2.18 4.63
N PHE A 74 -6.96 1.17 3.78
CA PHE A 74 -7.55 -0.16 3.96
C PHE A 74 -7.19 -0.79 5.31
N GLY A 75 -5.92 -0.64 5.73
CA GLY A 75 -5.49 -1.05 7.07
C GLY A 75 -6.29 -0.39 8.19
N SER A 76 -6.58 0.91 8.07
CA SER A 76 -7.39 1.66 9.06
C SER A 76 -8.80 1.12 9.24
N PHE A 77 -9.40 0.54 8.20
CA PHE A 77 -10.75 -0.03 8.28
C PHE A 77 -10.79 -1.49 8.74
N ARG A 78 -9.63 -2.15 8.94
CA ARG A 78 -9.56 -3.52 9.49
C ARG A 78 -9.66 -3.59 11.01
N GLU A 79 -10.00 -2.50 11.70
CA GLU A 79 -10.25 -2.52 13.13
C GLU A 79 -11.35 -3.56 13.47
N PRO A 80 -11.10 -4.47 14.43
CA PRO A 80 -12.11 -5.42 14.84
C PRO A 80 -13.29 -4.67 15.48
N LEU A 81 -14.50 -4.93 14.99
CA LEU A 81 -15.78 -4.47 15.57
C LEU A 81 -15.93 -4.76 17.08
N THR A 82 -15.04 -5.57 17.66
CA THR A 82 -14.96 -5.94 19.07
C THR A 82 -14.73 -4.74 20.01
N ALA A 83 -14.11 -3.64 19.54
CA ALA A 83 -13.92 -2.45 20.37
C ALA A 83 -15.24 -1.75 20.77
N LYS A 84 -16.35 -2.04 20.08
CA LYS A 84 -17.65 -1.39 20.33
C LYS A 84 -18.51 -2.07 21.41
N ILE A 85 -18.17 -3.28 21.85
CA ILE A 85 -19.04 -4.08 22.73
C ILE A 85 -18.60 -4.01 24.20
N GLY A 86 -17.36 -3.61 24.50
CA GLY A 86 -16.83 -3.53 25.87
C GLY A 86 -17.12 -2.24 26.65
N ASP A 87 -17.66 -1.20 26.01
CA ASP A 87 -17.88 0.13 26.62
C ASP A 87 -19.33 0.34 27.13
N LYS A 88 -20.10 -0.75 27.24
CA LYS A 88 -21.49 -0.74 27.74
C LYS A 88 -21.77 -1.80 28.82
N SER A 89 -20.84 -1.96 29.76
CA SER A 89 -21.04 -2.79 30.96
C SER A 89 -20.68 -2.01 32.21
#